data_AF-A0AAD9YWW6-F1
#
_entry.id   AF-A0AAD9YWW6-F1
#
_cell.length_a   1.000
_cell.length_b   1.000
_cell.length_c   1.000
_cell.angle_alpha   90.00
_cell.angle_beta   90.00
_cell.angle_gamma   90.00
#
_symmetry.space_group_name_H-M   'P 1'
#
loop_
_entity.id
_entity.type
_entity.pdbx_description
1 polymer ?
#
loop_
_entity_poly.entity_id
_entity_poly.type
_entity_poly.pdbx_seq_one_letter_code
_entity_poly.pdbx_strand_id
1 'polypeptide(L)'
;MLLRKLLLKDEVIGDIVSIEHAEPVGWWHFSHSYVRAKQLYDEGQLAKGNAGWPINIVDPEIEDMMKNPDKDVPRQRLMERLAEDYDVSMSQTEIDGRPWFGRCVYESGNDVCDDQVVTIEWEDDPLPQKGDESMETRIKGRGAKIATFHMVAPTEKQCERRGRVYGTKGEIEYDSKIICVYDFATKQTQTHRPRQPGGGHGGGDAGLAQQFVNAIEAVKMQKMTVAEAQKAHIGCTLEEVIRSHAMVFAAEEARKERKVVDWAEWWDSNVERAVGAKGQ
;
A
#
# COMPACT_ATOMS: atom_id res chain seq x y z
N MET A 1 4.11 12.49 6.14
CA MET A 1 5.25 12.98 6.97
C MET A 1 4.93 13.16 8.46
N LEU A 2 3.75 13.67 8.86
CA LEU A 2 3.48 13.96 10.27
C LEU A 2 3.50 12.72 11.18
N LEU A 3 2.81 11.64 10.80
CA LEU A 3 2.79 10.40 11.61
C LEU A 3 4.20 9.86 11.88
N ARG A 4 5.04 9.79 10.84
CA ARG A 4 6.45 9.39 10.96
C ARG A 4 7.24 10.30 11.91
N LYS A 5 7.01 11.62 11.87
CA LYS A 5 7.67 12.57 12.78
C LYS A 5 7.24 12.31 14.23
N LEU A 6 5.92 12.17 14.47
CA LEU A 6 5.37 11.90 15.80
C LEU A 6 5.93 10.61 16.40
N LEU A 7 6.02 9.54 15.59
CA LEU A 7 6.51 8.24 16.02
C LEU A 7 8.04 8.20 16.20
N LEU A 8 8.81 8.64 15.20
CA LEU A 8 10.25 8.37 15.13
C LEU A 8 11.15 9.54 15.56
N LYS A 9 10.63 10.76 15.62
CA LYS A 9 11.42 11.95 15.99
C LYS A 9 10.97 12.55 17.31
N ASP A 10 9.67 12.75 17.44
CA ASP A 10 9.09 13.35 18.64
C ASP A 10 8.83 12.28 19.72
N GLU A 11 8.82 10.98 19.34
CA GLU A 11 8.61 9.83 20.22
C GLU A 11 7.40 9.99 21.17
N VAL A 12 6.29 10.56 20.66
CA VAL A 12 5.17 11.03 21.50
C VAL A 12 4.43 9.91 22.26
N ILE A 13 4.66 8.65 21.87
CA ILE A 13 4.12 7.47 22.55
C ILE A 13 5.21 6.57 23.16
N GLY A 14 6.47 7.04 23.21
CA GLY A 14 7.61 6.23 23.63
C GLY A 14 7.96 5.15 22.61
N ASP A 15 8.42 4.00 23.09
CA ASP A 15 8.80 2.87 22.25
C ASP A 15 7.56 2.19 21.67
N ILE A 16 7.57 1.90 20.37
CA ILE A 16 6.49 1.18 19.68
C ILE A 16 6.46 -0.26 20.16
N VAL A 17 5.27 -0.71 20.57
CA VAL A 17 4.96 -2.06 21.04
C VAL A 17 4.14 -2.83 20.02
N SER A 18 3.07 -2.21 19.48
CA SER A 18 2.16 -2.88 18.55
C SER A 18 1.63 -1.92 17.49
N ILE A 19 1.36 -2.45 16.29
CA ILE A 19 0.74 -1.74 15.19
C ILE A 19 -0.47 -2.52 14.70
N GLU A 20 -1.59 -1.84 14.55
CA GLU A 20 -2.76 -2.30 13.81
C GLU A 20 -2.96 -1.36 12.63
N HIS A 21 -2.86 -1.87 11.41
CA HIS A 21 -3.05 -1.11 10.19
C HIS A 21 -4.10 -1.78 9.31
N ALA A 22 -5.10 -1.00 8.89
CA ALA A 22 -6.04 -1.42 7.87
C ALA A 22 -5.82 -0.63 6.58
N GLU A 23 -5.73 -1.36 5.48
CA GLU A 23 -5.63 -0.88 4.10
C GLU A 23 -6.92 -1.16 3.32
N PRO A 24 -7.90 -0.25 3.36
CA PRO A 24 -9.04 -0.28 2.46
C PRO A 24 -8.63 -0.02 1.02
N VAL A 25 -8.53 -1.08 0.23
CA VAL A 25 -8.14 -1.01 -1.18
C VAL A 25 -9.32 -0.59 -2.08
N GLY A 26 -10.56 -0.82 -1.64
CA GLY A 26 -11.78 -0.45 -2.37
C GLY A 26 -12.35 -1.61 -3.18
N TRP A 27 -13.65 -1.87 -3.05
CA TRP A 27 -14.30 -3.05 -3.63
C TRP A 27 -14.32 -3.02 -5.17
N TRP A 28 -14.12 -1.84 -5.78
CA TRP A 28 -14.04 -1.72 -7.23
C TRP A 28 -12.73 -2.26 -7.82
N HIS A 29 -11.64 -2.32 -7.04
CA HIS A 29 -10.38 -2.93 -7.51
C HIS A 29 -10.50 -4.44 -7.69
N PHE A 30 -11.43 -5.06 -6.95
CA PHE A 30 -11.69 -6.49 -6.95
C PHE A 30 -13.04 -6.81 -7.61
N SER A 31 -13.53 -5.88 -8.44
CA SER A 31 -14.87 -5.93 -9.02
C SER A 31 -15.15 -7.30 -9.64
N HIS A 32 -16.23 -7.92 -9.16
CA HIS A 32 -16.77 -9.14 -9.72
C HIS A 32 -17.34 -8.80 -11.10
N SER A 33 -16.50 -8.89 -12.12
CA SER A 33 -16.65 -8.14 -13.35
C SER A 33 -17.92 -8.45 -14.16
N TYR A 34 -18.56 -9.61 -14.02
CA TYR A 34 -19.81 -9.87 -14.76
C TYR A 34 -21.07 -9.26 -14.15
N VAL A 35 -21.24 -9.29 -12.83
CA VAL A 35 -22.48 -8.77 -12.21
C VAL A 35 -22.45 -7.24 -12.09
N ARG A 36 -21.26 -6.64 -12.05
CA ARG A 36 -21.08 -5.22 -11.73
C ARG A 36 -20.42 -4.36 -12.81
N ALA A 37 -19.84 -4.90 -13.89
CA ALA A 37 -19.16 -4.04 -14.87
C ALA A 37 -20.10 -3.02 -15.51
N LYS A 38 -21.32 -3.40 -15.91
CA LYS A 38 -22.32 -2.44 -16.43
C LYS A 38 -22.67 -1.38 -15.39
N GLN A 39 -22.92 -1.79 -14.14
CA GLN A 39 -23.24 -0.86 -13.06
C GLN A 39 -22.07 0.09 -12.75
N LEU A 40 -20.83 -0.42 -12.79
CA LEU A 40 -19.62 0.32 -12.46
C LEU A 40 -19.23 1.29 -13.56
N TYR A 41 -19.10 0.80 -14.80
CA TYR A 41 -18.57 1.58 -15.92
C TYR A 41 -19.66 2.37 -16.64
N ASP A 42 -20.80 1.78 -16.98
CA ASP A 42 -21.85 2.49 -17.70
C ASP A 42 -22.70 3.35 -16.75
N GLU A 43 -23.51 2.71 -15.90
CA GLU A 43 -24.44 3.42 -15.01
C GLU A 43 -23.71 4.33 -14.01
N GLY A 44 -22.54 3.88 -13.56
CA GLY A 44 -21.71 4.55 -12.58
C GLY A 44 -20.97 5.77 -13.13
N GLN A 45 -20.56 5.76 -14.40
CA GLN A 45 -19.64 6.73 -15.00
C GLN A 45 -20.14 7.27 -16.35
N LEU A 46 -20.17 6.43 -17.38
CA LEU A 46 -20.42 6.88 -18.76
C LEU A 46 -21.81 7.50 -18.93
N ALA A 47 -22.85 6.87 -18.36
CA ALA A 47 -24.22 7.39 -18.37
C ALA A 47 -24.36 8.74 -17.63
N LYS A 48 -23.41 9.06 -16.73
CA LYS A 48 -23.31 10.35 -16.04
C LYS A 48 -22.44 11.37 -16.79
N GLY A 49 -21.98 11.02 -17.99
CA GLY A 49 -21.14 11.86 -18.85
C GLY A 49 -19.64 11.80 -18.54
N ASN A 50 -19.19 10.88 -17.68
CA ASN A 50 -17.76 10.67 -17.43
C ASN A 50 -17.19 9.66 -18.44
N ALA A 51 -16.35 10.13 -19.37
CA ALA A 51 -15.56 9.27 -20.26
C ALA A 51 -14.07 9.21 -19.88
N GLY A 52 -13.66 9.90 -18.81
CA GLY A 52 -12.31 9.81 -18.26
C GLY A 52 -12.12 8.53 -17.45
N TRP A 53 -11.20 8.54 -16.49
CA TRP A 53 -10.99 7.38 -15.63
C TRP A 53 -12.27 7.00 -14.85
N PRO A 54 -12.62 5.70 -14.74
CA PRO A 54 -11.91 4.52 -15.25
C PRO A 54 -12.29 4.08 -16.68
N ILE A 55 -13.17 4.80 -17.38
CA ILE A 55 -13.71 4.40 -18.69
C ILE A 55 -12.64 4.40 -19.78
N ASN A 56 -11.76 5.41 -19.78
CA ASN A 56 -10.64 5.48 -20.73
C ASN A 56 -9.60 4.36 -20.56
N ILE A 57 -9.65 3.58 -19.47
CA ILE A 57 -8.83 2.38 -19.30
C ILE A 57 -9.47 1.16 -19.98
N VAL A 58 -10.81 1.11 -20.03
CA VAL A 58 -11.56 0.08 -20.77
C VAL A 58 -11.49 0.33 -22.27
N ASP A 59 -11.66 1.58 -22.68
CA ASP A 59 -11.46 2.01 -24.07
C ASP A 59 -10.85 3.42 -24.12
N PRO A 60 -9.57 3.55 -24.50
CA PRO A 60 -8.89 4.85 -24.58
C PRO A 60 -9.50 5.83 -25.58
N GLU A 61 -10.26 5.36 -26.57
CA GLU A 61 -10.84 6.20 -27.63
C GLU A 61 -12.25 6.70 -27.29
N ILE A 62 -12.83 6.25 -26.17
CA ILE A 62 -14.22 6.52 -25.84
C ILE A 62 -14.52 8.00 -25.60
N GLU A 63 -13.52 8.77 -25.14
CA GLU A 63 -13.63 10.21 -24.96
C GLU A 63 -13.89 10.94 -26.27
N ASP A 64 -13.26 10.51 -27.36
CA ASP A 64 -13.51 11.08 -28.69
C ASP A 64 -14.90 10.73 -29.20
N MET A 65 -15.41 9.56 -28.83
CA MET A 65 -16.76 9.11 -29.20
C MET A 65 -17.86 9.90 -28.50
N MET A 66 -17.57 10.55 -27.36
CA MET A 66 -18.52 11.44 -26.68
C MET A 66 -18.91 12.67 -27.51
N LYS A 67 -18.14 13.01 -28.55
CA LYS A 67 -18.45 14.09 -29.49
C LYS A 67 -19.57 13.70 -30.48
N ASN A 68 -19.94 12.43 -30.54
CA ASN A 68 -21.01 11.95 -31.41
C ASN A 68 -22.37 12.51 -30.93
N PRO A 69 -23.22 13.05 -31.83
CA PRO A 69 -24.57 13.48 -31.47
C PRO A 69 -25.45 12.35 -30.93
N ASP A 70 -25.17 11.10 -31.33
CA ASP A 70 -25.81 9.91 -30.80
C ASP A 70 -25.04 9.39 -29.58
N LYS A 71 -25.67 9.52 -28.40
CA LYS A 71 -25.08 9.12 -27.11
C LYS A 71 -25.10 7.60 -26.90
N ASP A 72 -25.82 6.84 -27.71
CA ASP A 72 -25.82 5.39 -27.62
C ASP A 72 -24.55 4.78 -28.24
N VAL A 73 -23.88 5.49 -29.15
CA VAL A 73 -22.62 5.05 -29.79
C VAL A 73 -21.50 4.76 -28.77
N PRO A 74 -21.08 5.70 -27.89
CA PRO A 74 -20.06 5.40 -26.88
C PRO A 74 -20.52 4.32 -25.89
N ARG A 75 -21.81 4.25 -25.57
CA ARG A 75 -22.36 3.22 -24.68
C ARG A 75 -22.28 1.83 -25.28
N GLN A 76 -22.66 1.69 -26.56
CA GLN A 76 -22.53 0.43 -27.29
C GLN A 76 -21.08 -0.01 -27.36
N ARG A 77 -20.16 0.92 -27.66
CA ARG A 77 -18.72 0.62 -27.67
C ARG A 77 -18.22 0.10 -26.33
N LEU A 78 -18.61 0.76 -25.23
CA LEU A 78 -18.25 0.29 -23.90
C LEU A 78 -18.77 -1.14 -23.64
N MET A 79 -20.02 -1.43 -24.01
CA MET A 79 -20.59 -2.77 -23.85
C MET A 79 -19.87 -3.81 -24.70
N GLU A 80 -19.48 -3.48 -25.94
CA GLU A 80 -18.67 -4.35 -26.80
C GLU A 80 -17.33 -4.70 -26.14
N ARG A 81 -16.63 -3.70 -25.59
CA ARG A 81 -15.37 -3.91 -24.87
C ARG A 81 -15.53 -4.76 -23.61
N LEU A 82 -16.58 -4.51 -22.83
CA LEU A 82 -16.86 -5.27 -21.61
C LEU A 82 -17.32 -6.71 -21.92
N ALA A 83 -17.88 -6.96 -23.10
CA ALA A 83 -18.28 -8.29 -23.54
C ALA A 83 -17.11 -9.14 -24.06
N GLU A 84 -15.92 -8.55 -24.26
CA GLU A 84 -14.74 -9.29 -24.68
C GLU A 84 -14.34 -10.32 -23.61
N ASP A 85 -14.13 -11.56 -24.05
CA ASP A 85 -13.88 -12.67 -23.14
C ASP A 85 -12.90 -13.71 -23.73
N TYR A 86 -12.37 -14.59 -22.88
CA TYR A 86 -11.48 -15.69 -23.28
C TYR A 86 -12.05 -17.07 -22.93
N ASP A 87 -11.56 -18.10 -23.61
CA ASP A 87 -11.91 -19.48 -23.29
C ASP A 87 -10.66 -20.37 -23.28
N VAL A 88 -10.87 -21.66 -23.02
CA VAL A 88 -9.80 -22.66 -22.91
C VAL A 88 -9.01 -22.89 -24.21
N SER A 89 -9.47 -22.35 -25.34
CA SER A 89 -8.78 -22.42 -26.62
C SER A 89 -7.76 -21.30 -26.81
N MET A 90 -7.85 -20.20 -26.05
CA MET A 90 -6.88 -19.11 -26.09
C MET A 90 -5.59 -19.48 -25.35
N SER A 91 -4.45 -18.98 -25.83
CA SER A 91 -3.18 -19.20 -25.15
C SER A 91 -3.07 -18.37 -23.88
N GLN A 92 -2.33 -18.87 -22.88
CA GLN A 92 -2.10 -18.12 -21.63
C GLN A 92 -1.45 -16.75 -21.90
N THR A 93 -0.54 -16.67 -22.87
CA THR A 93 0.10 -15.41 -23.28
C THR A 93 -0.91 -14.38 -23.82
N GLU A 94 -1.92 -14.80 -24.57
CA GLU A 94 -2.98 -13.90 -25.03
C GLU A 94 -3.90 -13.47 -23.89
N ILE A 95 -4.22 -14.39 -22.98
CA ILE A 95 -5.03 -14.10 -21.79
C ILE A 95 -4.31 -13.08 -20.90
N ASP A 96 -3.03 -13.30 -20.59
CA ASP A 96 -2.23 -12.44 -19.72
C ASP A 96 -1.79 -11.14 -20.39
N GLY A 97 -1.87 -11.07 -21.72
CA GLY A 97 -1.43 -9.91 -22.52
C GLY A 97 -2.32 -8.68 -22.36
N ARG A 98 -3.51 -8.79 -21.76
CA ARG A 98 -4.43 -7.67 -21.57
C ARG A 98 -5.44 -7.91 -20.43
N PRO A 99 -6.03 -6.85 -19.86
CA PRO A 99 -7.14 -6.96 -18.94
C PRO A 99 -8.46 -7.34 -19.64
N TRP A 100 -9.31 -8.09 -18.93
CA TRP A 100 -10.63 -8.55 -19.38
C TRP A 100 -11.74 -7.95 -18.50
N PHE A 101 -11.98 -6.65 -18.66
CA PHE A 101 -12.69 -5.82 -17.68
C PHE A 101 -14.13 -6.25 -17.35
N GLY A 102 -14.82 -6.95 -18.26
CA GLY A 102 -16.18 -7.43 -18.03
C GLY A 102 -16.34 -8.94 -17.81
N ARG A 103 -15.25 -9.74 -17.86
CA ARG A 103 -15.32 -11.19 -17.62
C ARG A 103 -15.81 -11.50 -16.20
N CYS A 104 -16.62 -12.54 -16.02
CA CYS A 104 -17.01 -12.97 -14.67
C CYS A 104 -15.80 -13.40 -13.85
N VAL A 105 -15.59 -12.79 -12.69
CA VAL A 105 -14.50 -13.18 -11.78
C VAL A 105 -14.61 -14.64 -11.31
N TYR A 106 -15.84 -15.16 -11.21
CA TYR A 106 -16.10 -16.55 -10.84
C TYR A 106 -15.84 -17.54 -11.97
N GLU A 107 -15.78 -17.05 -13.21
CA GLU A 107 -15.47 -17.85 -14.39
C GLU A 107 -14.03 -17.58 -14.87
N SER A 108 -13.29 -16.69 -14.22
CA SER A 108 -11.89 -16.39 -14.52
C SER A 108 -10.93 -17.11 -13.57
N GLY A 109 -9.64 -17.04 -13.87
CA GLY A 109 -8.56 -17.55 -13.01
C GLY A 109 -8.17 -16.59 -11.88
N ASN A 110 -9.04 -15.64 -11.51
CA ASN A 110 -8.69 -14.64 -10.50
C ASN A 110 -8.53 -15.27 -9.12
N ASP A 111 -7.31 -15.20 -8.56
CA ASP A 111 -6.95 -15.67 -7.22
C ASP A 111 -6.58 -14.53 -6.26
N VAL A 112 -6.86 -13.29 -6.66
CA VAL A 112 -6.59 -12.09 -5.87
C VAL A 112 -7.45 -12.12 -4.60
N CYS A 113 -6.81 -11.81 -3.47
CA CYS A 113 -7.44 -11.86 -2.16
C CYS A 113 -8.22 -10.57 -1.87
N ASP A 114 -9.49 -10.67 -1.46
CA ASP A 114 -10.33 -9.52 -1.10
C ASP A 114 -10.22 -9.11 0.37
N ASP A 115 -9.71 -9.99 1.22
CA ASP A 115 -9.56 -9.82 2.66
C ASP A 115 -8.37 -10.67 3.13
N GLN A 116 -7.32 -10.00 3.59
CA GLN A 116 -6.11 -10.64 4.09
C GLN A 116 -5.63 -9.96 5.36
N VAL A 117 -5.39 -10.76 6.40
CA VAL A 117 -4.69 -10.32 7.60
C VAL A 117 -3.30 -10.95 7.63
N VAL A 118 -2.29 -10.11 7.78
CA VAL A 118 -0.88 -10.51 7.96
C VAL A 118 -0.45 -10.09 9.35
N THR A 119 0.03 -11.04 10.13
CA THR A 119 0.67 -10.79 11.43
C THR A 119 2.17 -10.93 11.26
N ILE A 120 2.91 -9.94 11.74
CA ILE A 120 4.36 -9.92 11.75
C ILE A 120 4.80 -9.75 13.20
N GLU A 121 5.68 -10.61 13.66
CA GLU A 121 6.23 -10.60 15.02
C GLU A 121 7.74 -10.39 14.96
N TRP A 122 8.25 -9.60 15.90
CA TRP A 122 9.67 -9.42 16.15
C TRP A 122 9.95 -9.90 17.56
N GLU A 123 10.95 -10.76 17.69
CA GLU A 123 11.50 -11.18 18.98
C GLU A 123 12.23 -10.02 19.67
N ASP A 124 12.51 -10.19 20.97
CA ASP A 124 13.37 -9.27 21.71
C ASP A 124 14.79 -9.24 21.10
N ASP A 125 15.35 -8.05 20.93
CA ASP A 125 16.75 -7.94 20.52
C ASP A 125 17.67 -8.47 21.64
N PRO A 126 18.77 -9.20 21.34
CA PRO A 126 19.72 -9.69 22.34
C PRO A 126 20.44 -8.55 23.06
N LEU A 127 20.39 -8.51 24.41
CA LEU A 127 20.98 -7.42 25.21
C LEU A 127 22.41 -7.08 24.73
N PRO A 128 22.76 -5.79 24.60
CA PRO A 128 24.12 -5.45 24.19
C PRO A 128 25.06 -5.95 25.29
N GLN A 129 26.22 -6.48 24.87
CA GLN A 129 27.28 -6.89 25.79
C GLN A 129 27.62 -5.71 26.71
N LYS A 130 28.00 -6.00 27.97
CA LYS A 130 28.23 -5.00 29.02
C LYS A 130 29.02 -3.79 28.48
N GLY A 131 28.43 -2.61 28.58
CA GLY A 131 29.07 -1.30 28.42
C GLY A 131 28.63 -0.37 29.56
N ASP A 132 29.18 0.83 29.60
CA ASP A 132 28.87 1.86 30.63
C ASP A 132 27.46 2.48 30.50
N GLU A 133 26.62 1.95 29.61
CA GLU A 133 25.26 2.45 29.39
C GLU A 133 24.28 1.98 30.48
N SER A 134 23.37 2.88 30.85
CA SER A 134 22.30 2.57 31.81
C SER A 134 21.39 1.45 31.28
N MET A 135 20.75 0.69 32.18
CA MET A 135 19.79 -0.34 31.76
C MET A 135 18.67 0.25 30.90
N GLU A 136 18.20 1.47 31.21
CA GLU A 136 17.18 2.18 30.46
C GLU A 136 17.61 2.45 29.01
N THR A 137 18.86 2.89 28.81
CA THR A 137 19.44 3.07 27.47
C THR A 137 19.52 1.74 26.72
N ARG A 138 19.92 0.67 27.43
CA ARG A 138 20.13 -0.66 26.86
C ARG A 138 18.86 -1.40 26.48
N ILE A 139 17.68 -0.98 26.96
CA ILE A 139 16.38 -1.59 26.61
C ILE A 139 15.54 -0.74 25.66
N LYS A 140 15.91 0.53 25.44
CA LYS A 140 15.15 1.44 24.57
C LYS A 140 15.02 0.87 23.16
N GLY A 141 13.80 0.79 22.65
CA GLY A 141 13.48 0.37 21.29
C GLY A 141 13.53 -1.14 21.02
N ARG A 142 13.94 -1.96 22.00
CA ARG A 142 14.40 -3.36 21.80
C ARG A 142 13.41 -4.46 22.20
N GLY A 143 12.25 -4.09 22.72
CA GLY A 143 11.23 -5.07 23.09
C GLY A 143 10.54 -5.67 21.87
N ALA A 144 10.10 -6.91 22.04
CA ALA A 144 9.28 -7.66 21.10
C ALA A 144 8.13 -6.78 20.58
N LYS A 145 7.84 -6.94 19.29
CA LYS A 145 6.84 -6.12 18.59
C LYS A 145 5.91 -7.01 17.81
N ILE A 146 4.69 -6.53 17.62
CA ILE A 146 3.74 -7.15 16.72
C ILE A 146 3.14 -6.09 15.79
N ALA A 147 2.97 -6.44 14.53
CA ALA A 147 2.23 -5.64 13.58
C ALA A 147 1.18 -6.51 12.89
N THR A 148 -0.04 -5.98 12.80
CA THR A 148 -1.13 -6.57 12.04
C THR A 148 -1.48 -5.66 10.88
N PHE A 149 -1.46 -6.21 9.67
CA PHE A 149 -1.87 -5.54 8.45
C PHE A 149 -3.12 -6.23 7.92
N HIS A 150 -4.22 -5.50 7.83
CA HIS A 150 -5.48 -5.99 7.31
C HIS A 150 -5.79 -5.26 5.99
N MET A 151 -5.64 -5.95 4.88
CA MET A 151 -6.10 -5.48 3.58
C MET A 151 -7.56 -5.93 3.42
N VAL A 152 -8.44 -5.00 3.05
CA VAL A 152 -9.88 -5.27 2.89
C VAL A 152 -10.48 -4.51 1.72
N ALA A 153 -11.12 -5.25 0.83
CA ALA A 153 -11.88 -4.71 -0.29
C ALA A 153 -13.33 -4.35 0.06
N PRO A 154 -14.14 -5.22 0.71
CA PRO A 154 -15.56 -4.95 0.97
C PRO A 154 -15.76 -3.99 2.15
N THR A 155 -15.52 -2.69 1.92
CA THR A 155 -15.69 -1.67 2.95
C THR A 155 -16.26 -0.37 2.37
N GLU A 156 -17.05 0.35 3.18
CA GLU A 156 -17.55 1.69 2.84
C GLU A 156 -16.40 2.71 2.79
N LYS A 157 -15.43 2.58 3.69
CA LYS A 157 -14.31 3.51 3.89
C LYS A 157 -13.17 3.24 2.91
N GLN A 158 -13.46 3.32 1.63
CA GLN A 158 -12.55 2.98 0.55
C GLN A 158 -11.42 3.99 0.43
N CYS A 159 -10.19 3.50 0.25
CA CYS A 159 -8.97 4.32 0.24
C CYS A 159 -8.80 5.17 1.52
N GLU A 160 -9.50 4.83 2.60
CA GLU A 160 -9.35 5.48 3.91
C GLU A 160 -8.51 4.62 4.85
N ARG A 161 -7.18 4.69 4.66
CA ARG A 161 -6.19 4.03 5.52
C ARG A 161 -6.39 4.46 6.97
N ARG A 162 -6.36 3.50 7.88
CA ARG A 162 -6.60 3.72 9.30
C ARG A 162 -5.84 2.74 10.16
N GLY A 163 -5.66 3.08 11.42
CA GLY A 163 -4.98 2.18 12.33
C GLY A 163 -4.75 2.74 13.72
N ARG A 164 -4.10 1.91 14.52
CA ARG A 164 -3.60 2.24 15.85
C ARG A 164 -2.12 1.87 15.98
N VAL A 165 -1.38 2.69 16.70
CA VAL A 165 0.00 2.39 17.11
C VAL A 165 0.06 2.52 18.62
N TYR A 166 0.42 1.43 19.28
CA TYR A 166 0.55 1.36 20.73
C TYR A 166 2.02 1.53 21.09
N GLY A 167 2.28 2.39 22.07
CA GLY A 167 3.61 2.61 22.61
C GLY A 167 3.64 2.53 24.13
N THR A 168 4.83 2.61 24.70
CA THR A 168 5.03 2.48 26.14
C THR A 168 4.50 3.66 26.95
N LYS A 169 4.29 4.83 26.33
CA LYS A 169 3.83 6.07 26.99
C LYS A 169 2.50 6.60 26.47
N GLY A 170 1.96 6.01 25.42
CA GLY A 170 0.72 6.46 24.81
C GLY A 170 0.26 5.59 23.65
N GLU A 171 -0.77 6.03 22.96
CA GLU A 171 -1.23 5.42 21.72
C GLU A 171 -1.56 6.49 20.67
N ILE A 172 -1.44 6.11 19.40
CA ILE A 172 -1.91 6.91 18.27
C ILE A 172 -3.05 6.17 17.60
N GLU A 173 -4.19 6.82 17.40
CA GLU A 173 -5.23 6.40 16.47
C GLU A 173 -5.22 7.33 15.26
N TYR A 174 -5.30 6.79 14.05
CA TYR A 174 -5.30 7.60 12.84
C TYR A 174 -6.24 7.07 11.77
N ASP A 175 -6.67 7.98 10.90
CA ASP A 175 -7.30 7.68 9.62
C ASP A 175 -6.75 8.62 8.52
N SER A 176 -7.32 8.57 7.33
CA SER A 176 -6.92 9.44 6.21
C SER A 176 -7.11 10.94 6.48
N LYS A 177 -7.74 11.37 7.58
CA LYS A 177 -8.09 12.77 7.87
C LYS A 177 -7.45 13.28 9.16
N ILE A 178 -7.33 12.44 10.19
CA ILE A 178 -6.87 12.84 11.52
C ILE A 178 -5.85 11.88 12.11
N ILE A 179 -5.04 12.41 13.03
CA ILE A 179 -4.13 11.65 13.89
C ILE A 179 -4.40 12.10 15.32
N CYS A 180 -4.81 11.19 16.19
CA CYS A 180 -5.08 11.42 17.60
C CYS A 180 -3.99 10.75 18.44
N VAL A 181 -3.27 11.54 19.23
CA VAL A 181 -2.24 11.05 20.16
C VAL A 181 -2.82 11.10 21.56
N TYR A 182 -2.88 9.97 22.24
CA TYR A 182 -3.30 9.88 23.65
C TYR A 182 -2.10 9.58 24.54
N ASP A 183 -1.86 10.43 25.53
CA ASP A 183 -0.75 10.30 26.47
C ASP A 183 -1.21 9.63 27.77
N PHE A 184 -0.53 8.56 28.18
CA PHE A 184 -0.94 7.78 29.35
C PHE A 184 -0.68 8.46 30.68
N ALA A 185 0.30 9.37 30.77
CA ALA A 185 0.65 10.04 32.01
C ALA A 185 -0.34 11.17 32.31
N THR A 186 -0.68 11.97 31.30
CA THR A 186 -1.54 13.14 31.39
C THR A 186 -3.02 12.83 31.16
N LYS A 187 -3.33 11.68 30.53
CA LYS A 187 -4.69 11.29 30.11
C LYS A 187 -5.30 12.27 29.11
N GLN A 188 -4.48 13.00 28.37
CA GLN A 188 -4.94 13.98 27.37
C GLN A 188 -4.80 13.44 25.96
N THR A 189 -5.72 13.85 25.10
CA THR A 189 -5.68 13.56 23.65
C THR A 189 -5.34 14.83 22.88
N GLN A 190 -4.31 14.78 22.06
CA GLN A 190 -4.01 15.78 21.05
C GLN A 190 -4.44 15.30 19.67
N THR A 191 -5.29 16.08 18.99
CA THR A 191 -5.72 15.77 17.63
C THR A 191 -4.99 16.66 16.62
N HIS A 192 -4.37 16.03 15.63
CA HIS A 192 -3.77 16.67 14.48
C HIS A 192 -4.63 16.45 13.23
N ARG A 193 -4.71 17.47 12.37
CA ARG A 193 -5.41 17.42 11.09
C ARG A 193 -4.42 17.79 9.98
N PRO A 194 -3.70 16.80 9.42
CA PRO A 194 -2.77 17.06 8.32
C PRO A 194 -3.47 17.78 7.16
N ARG A 195 -2.75 18.68 6.48
CA ARG A 195 -3.24 19.29 5.25
C ARG A 195 -3.50 18.17 4.23
N GLN A 196 -4.67 18.23 3.59
CA GLN A 196 -5.09 17.36 2.50
C GLN A 196 -4.99 18.15 1.19
N PRO A 197 -3.93 18.00 0.39
CA PRO A 197 -3.78 18.72 -0.87
C PRO A 197 -4.83 18.33 -1.93
N GLY A 198 -5.56 17.22 -1.72
CA GLY A 198 -6.51 16.66 -2.68
C GLY A 198 -5.82 15.83 -3.76
N GLY A 199 -6.56 15.46 -4.82
CA GLY A 199 -6.11 14.56 -5.88
C GLY A 199 -6.35 13.08 -5.58
N GLY A 200 -6.17 12.22 -6.60
CA GLY A 200 -6.52 10.79 -6.54
C GLY A 200 -5.87 10.02 -5.38
N HIS A 201 -4.67 10.40 -4.97
CA HIS A 201 -3.93 9.80 -3.85
C HIS A 201 -3.74 10.77 -2.66
N GLY A 202 -4.68 11.71 -2.45
CA GLY A 202 -4.65 12.63 -1.30
C GLY A 202 -3.39 13.52 -1.22
N GLY A 203 -2.73 13.77 -2.36
CA GLY A 203 -1.52 14.57 -2.47
C GLY A 203 -0.22 13.81 -2.18
N GLY A 204 -0.29 12.50 -1.94
CA GLY A 204 0.87 11.65 -1.67
C GLY A 204 1.90 11.66 -2.80
N ASP A 205 1.45 11.50 -4.06
CA ASP A 205 2.33 11.45 -5.23
C ASP A 205 3.17 12.72 -5.39
N ALA A 206 2.51 13.89 -5.28
CA ALA A 206 3.19 15.18 -5.35
C ALA A 206 4.21 15.34 -4.21
N GLY A 207 3.86 14.86 -3.01
CA GLY A 207 4.77 14.83 -1.87
C GLY A 207 6.00 13.97 -2.11
N LEU A 208 5.82 12.74 -2.61
CA LEU A 208 6.91 11.82 -2.93
C LEU A 208 7.80 12.36 -4.05
N ALA A 209 7.21 12.90 -5.12
CA ALA A 209 7.94 13.52 -6.22
C ALA A 209 8.77 14.73 -5.73
N GLN A 210 8.19 15.58 -4.87
CA GLN A 210 8.91 16.70 -4.27
C GLN A 210 10.07 16.22 -3.39
N GLN A 211 9.87 15.19 -2.57
CA GLN A 211 10.94 14.60 -1.74
C GLN A 211 12.08 14.05 -2.59
N PHE A 212 11.76 13.40 -3.70
CA PHE A 212 12.75 12.88 -4.64
C PHE A 212 13.56 14.01 -5.30
N VAL A 213 12.90 15.07 -5.78
CA VAL A 213 13.56 16.25 -6.37
C VAL A 213 14.48 16.93 -5.34
N ASN A 214 14.01 17.08 -4.09
CA ASN A 214 14.82 17.65 -3.02
C ASN A 214 16.08 16.81 -2.73
N ALA A 215 15.97 15.48 -2.78
CA ALA A 215 17.11 14.58 -2.63
C ALA A 215 18.13 14.79 -3.76
N ILE A 216 17.68 14.88 -5.02
CA ILE A 216 18.55 15.14 -6.18
C ILE A 216 19.26 16.49 -6.03
N GLU A 217 18.53 17.54 -5.64
CA GLU A 217 19.09 18.87 -5.45
C GLU A 217 20.18 18.87 -4.38
N ALA A 218 19.94 18.21 -3.23
CA ALA A 218 20.92 18.11 -2.14
C ALA A 218 22.23 17.42 -2.59
N VAL A 219 22.13 16.37 -3.42
CA VAL A 219 23.29 15.68 -3.99
C VAL A 219 24.00 16.56 -5.02
N LYS A 220 23.26 17.16 -5.96
CA LYS A 220 23.85 17.98 -7.04
C LYS A 220 24.53 19.25 -6.52
N MET A 221 24.03 19.82 -5.43
CA MET A 221 24.66 20.95 -4.74
C MET A 221 25.87 20.54 -3.86
N GLN A 222 26.31 19.28 -3.90
CA GLN A 222 27.41 18.73 -3.10
C GLN A 222 27.24 18.92 -1.59
N LYS A 223 25.98 18.97 -1.10
CA LYS A 223 25.67 19.14 0.33
C LYS A 223 25.54 17.79 1.05
N MET A 224 25.22 16.74 0.32
CA MET A 224 24.98 15.39 0.82
C MET A 224 25.44 14.35 -0.19
N THR A 225 25.85 13.19 0.30
CA THR A 225 25.95 11.98 -0.53
C THR A 225 24.56 11.47 -0.92
N VAL A 226 24.49 10.56 -1.90
CA VAL A 226 23.21 9.92 -2.31
C VAL A 226 22.53 9.22 -1.12
N ALA A 227 23.30 8.48 -0.32
CA ALA A 227 22.77 7.74 0.83
C ALA A 227 22.19 8.68 1.90
N GLU A 228 22.89 9.77 2.21
CA GLU A 228 22.42 10.78 3.17
C GLU A 228 21.16 11.48 2.67
N ALA A 229 21.16 11.92 1.41
CA ALA A 229 20.01 12.61 0.82
C ALA A 229 18.77 11.71 0.77
N GLN A 230 18.95 10.42 0.44
CA GLN A 230 17.88 9.43 0.45
C GLN A 230 17.29 9.26 1.85
N LYS A 231 18.12 9.07 2.89
CA LYS A 231 17.64 8.94 4.28
C LYS A 231 16.95 10.21 4.78
N ALA A 232 17.49 11.38 4.44
CA ALA A 232 16.98 12.66 4.92
C ALA A 232 15.68 13.10 4.24
N HIS A 233 15.60 12.95 2.91
CA HIS A 233 14.50 13.49 2.10
C HIS A 233 13.44 12.44 1.76
N ILE A 234 13.84 11.24 1.31
CA ILE A 234 12.91 10.16 0.95
C ILE A 234 12.43 9.46 2.21
N GLY A 235 13.32 9.23 3.16
CA GLY A 235 12.98 8.70 4.48
C GLY A 235 13.09 7.18 4.62
N CYS A 236 13.58 6.50 3.58
CA CYS A 236 13.93 5.09 3.59
C CYS A 236 15.17 4.80 2.71
N THR A 237 15.88 3.71 2.98
CA THR A 237 16.98 3.19 2.17
C THR A 237 16.47 2.30 1.03
N LEU A 238 17.32 2.01 0.04
CA LEU A 238 16.96 1.09 -1.05
C LEU A 238 16.69 -0.31 -0.50
N GLU A 239 17.50 -0.74 0.47
CA GLU A 239 17.33 -2.01 1.14
C GLU A 239 15.98 -2.09 1.88
N GLU A 240 15.58 -1.04 2.61
CA GLU A 240 14.27 -0.99 3.29
C GLU A 240 13.10 -1.12 2.29
N VAL A 241 13.23 -0.51 1.11
CA VAL A 241 12.23 -0.67 0.02
C VAL A 241 12.21 -2.10 -0.50
N ILE A 242 13.37 -2.72 -0.72
CA ILE A 242 13.42 -4.12 -1.18
C ILE A 242 12.82 -5.05 -0.12
N ARG A 243 13.19 -4.88 1.15
CA ARG A 243 12.65 -5.64 2.28
C ARG A 243 11.13 -5.51 2.38
N SER A 244 10.58 -4.30 2.23
CA SER A 244 9.12 -4.11 2.30
C SER A 244 8.38 -4.80 1.16
N HIS A 245 8.96 -4.86 -0.04
CA HIS A 245 8.35 -5.58 -1.17
C HIS A 245 8.51 -7.09 -1.04
N ALA A 246 9.68 -7.56 -0.60
CA ALA A 246 9.95 -8.96 -0.30
C ALA A 246 8.96 -9.52 0.74
N MET A 247 8.60 -8.73 1.75
CA MET A 247 7.60 -9.10 2.76
C MET A 247 6.24 -9.46 2.15
N VAL A 248 5.85 -8.84 1.02
CA VAL A 248 4.60 -9.17 0.33
C VAL A 248 4.63 -10.60 -0.21
N PHE A 249 5.76 -11.02 -0.78
CA PHE A 249 5.94 -12.39 -1.27
C PHE A 249 5.98 -13.41 -0.14
N ALA A 250 6.66 -13.09 0.97
CA ALA A 250 6.67 -13.94 2.16
C ALA A 250 5.26 -14.11 2.75
N ALA A 251 4.47 -13.03 2.81
CA ALA A 251 3.08 -13.07 3.26
C ALA A 251 2.17 -13.88 2.32
N GLU A 252 2.41 -13.80 1.01
CA GLU A 252 1.67 -14.60 0.01
C GLU A 252 2.03 -16.09 0.09
N GLU A 253 3.30 -16.43 0.29
CA GLU A 253 3.75 -17.81 0.53
C GLU A 253 3.11 -18.38 1.80
N ALA A 254 3.14 -17.61 2.90
CA ALA A 254 2.48 -17.97 4.15
C ALA A 254 0.98 -18.27 3.94
N ARG A 255 0.30 -17.45 3.14
CA ARG A 255 -1.13 -17.61 2.82
C ARG A 255 -1.39 -18.86 1.96
N LYS A 256 -0.67 -19.02 0.84
CA LYS A 256 -0.89 -20.13 -0.10
C LYS A 256 -0.53 -21.49 0.51
N GLU A 257 0.54 -21.55 1.28
CA GLU A 257 1.03 -22.78 1.89
C GLU A 257 0.47 -23.03 3.30
N ARG A 258 -0.25 -22.05 3.87
CA ARG A 258 -0.84 -22.11 5.21
C ARG A 258 0.21 -22.39 6.30
N LYS A 259 1.30 -21.62 6.28
CA LYS A 259 2.43 -21.79 7.21
C LYS A 259 2.88 -20.45 7.81
N VAL A 260 3.63 -20.53 8.90
CA VAL A 260 4.44 -19.41 9.40
C VAL A 260 5.75 -19.39 8.62
N VAL A 261 6.18 -18.21 8.21
CA VAL A 261 7.44 -18.00 7.48
C VAL A 261 8.43 -17.30 8.40
N ASP A 262 9.60 -17.91 8.60
CA ASP A 262 10.72 -17.22 9.25
C ASP A 262 11.34 -16.22 8.27
N TRP A 263 11.41 -14.95 8.66
CA TRP A 263 11.87 -13.89 7.78
C TRP A 263 13.35 -14.04 7.38
N ALA A 264 14.22 -14.44 8.31
CA ALA A 264 15.65 -14.52 8.06
C ALA A 264 15.95 -15.67 7.08
N GLU A 265 15.36 -16.84 7.31
CA GLU A 265 15.49 -18.00 6.43
C GLU A 265 14.89 -17.73 5.04
N TRP A 266 13.72 -17.08 4.99
CA TRP A 266 13.06 -16.74 3.73
C TRP A 266 13.87 -15.73 2.93
N TRP A 267 14.40 -14.69 3.58
CA TRP A 267 15.22 -13.66 2.93
C TRP A 267 16.52 -14.22 2.35
N ASP A 268 17.25 -15.03 3.12
CA ASP A 268 18.47 -15.68 2.64
C ASP A 268 18.18 -16.57 1.41
N SER A 269 17.11 -17.37 1.48
CA SER A 269 16.74 -18.32 0.42
C SER A 269 16.28 -17.63 -0.88
N ASN A 270 15.44 -16.60 -0.76
CA ASN A 270 14.74 -16.01 -1.91
C ASN A 270 15.40 -14.73 -2.44
N VAL A 271 16.25 -14.07 -1.65
CA VAL A 271 16.88 -12.81 -2.02
C VAL A 271 18.40 -12.97 -2.10
N GLU A 272 19.07 -13.30 -0.99
CA GLU A 272 20.54 -13.28 -0.96
C GLU A 272 21.15 -14.37 -1.84
N ARG A 273 20.72 -15.62 -1.68
CA ARG A 273 21.21 -16.73 -2.53
C ARG A 273 20.80 -16.56 -3.99
N ALA A 274 19.61 -16.03 -4.26
CA ALA A 274 19.14 -15.78 -5.63
C ALA A 274 19.95 -14.69 -6.35
N VAL A 275 20.39 -13.65 -5.64
CA VAL A 275 21.26 -12.60 -6.19
C VAL A 275 22.71 -13.10 -6.28
N GLY A 276 23.20 -13.80 -5.26
CA GLY A 276 24.55 -14.38 -5.23
C GLY A 276 24.78 -15.43 -6.33
N ALA A 277 23.78 -16.24 -6.65
CA ALA A 277 23.84 -17.24 -7.72
C ALA A 277 23.82 -16.63 -9.13
N LYS A 278 23.37 -15.38 -9.30
CA LYS A 278 23.39 -14.64 -10.58
C LYS A 278 24.67 -13.82 -10.78
N GLY A 279 25.52 -13.74 -9.77
CA GLY A 279 26.81 -13.03 -9.79
C GLY A 279 28.02 -13.91 -10.07
N GLN A 280 27.82 -15.21 -10.33
CA GLN A 280 28.82 -16.17 -10.84
C GLN A 280 28.48 -16.55 -12.27
#